data_AF-A0A7C4PV21-F1
#
_entry.id   AF-A0A7C4PV21-F1
#
_cell.length_a   1.000
_cell.length_b   1.000
_cell.length_c   1.000
_cell.angle_alpha   90.00
_cell.angle_beta   90.00
_cell.angle_gamma   90.00
#
_symmetry.space_group_name_H-M   'P 1'
#
loop_
_entity.id
_entity.type
_entity.pdbx_description
1 polymer ?
#
loop_
_entity_poly.entity_id
_entity_poly.type
_entity_poly.pdbx_seq_one_letter_code
_entity_poly.pdbx_strand_id
1 'polypeptide(L)'
;MTQKTDGDRYQVKDIARGRSLRLLIVNPRSLALRYDWIDTADPARRLKGEVRGIGLPHGSHRLCGAGFDRRETAPIRDHREAVEQALRWLSGPGGAGVDLGALSAVGHQVLYGSGRYGSAVVVDDDVRREIGKVGFDSGEHQARLAALDLARERLAGVPHVAVFDTAFFQNLPQLAQLYALPLRYFHERGVRRLGFFGLSHKFALFQAAAFLERPSEWLKVVTVHLGNGTSLAAIDHGRPVDTTMGLTPYEGPPMAVRSGDLDPGLLLYLMREEKLDPAAAAKLIGEHGGLAGLSGLSGDIQDILEAAERGHDGAQLAVQVYCHRVRKAIGAMVASIGGCDALVFTGGAGATEPGIRTRICQGLGHLGVVLDAAANARGLAEGQEVAAVDHEASRVRVLLVRPDEARMLARETVRALGREDIDQRLRSGRQRPIPIGVSAHHVHLTREHVEVLFGPGHRLTQKAPLYQTGEFACEETVDLVGPKGKVERVRVLGPERKQSQVEISRTEEFKLGIDAPIRDSGDLDGTPGIILVGPAATLPLRQGVICARRHIHMSPAEAEELSLRDRDVVRVRVEGPRSLTFGDVLIRVKDSYRLEMHIDTDEANAAEIGPDMVATLDGIQSRPG
;
A
#
# COMPACT_ATOMS: atom_id res chain seq x y z
N MET A 1 -6.37 -27.80 5.91
CA MET A 1 -7.33 -28.15 4.84
C MET A 1 -7.61 -26.89 4.03
N THR A 2 -6.85 -26.68 2.96
CA THR A 2 -7.00 -25.54 2.06
C THR A 2 -8.03 -25.91 1.00
N GLN A 3 -9.23 -25.32 1.09
CA GLN A 3 -10.16 -25.33 -0.02
C GLN A 3 -9.49 -24.61 -1.19
N LYS A 4 -9.39 -25.27 -2.35
CA LYS A 4 -9.21 -24.61 -3.63
C LYS A 4 -10.37 -23.63 -3.79
N THR A 5 -10.14 -22.34 -3.55
CA THR A 5 -11.10 -21.31 -3.89
C THR A 5 -11.10 -21.13 -5.40
N ASP A 6 -12.19 -21.58 -6.00
CA ASP A 6 -12.50 -21.42 -7.41
C ASP A 6 -12.72 -19.93 -7.73
N GLY A 7 -12.07 -19.42 -8.77
CA GLY A 7 -12.42 -18.17 -9.47
C GLY A 7 -12.18 -16.80 -8.81
N ASP A 8 -12.24 -16.65 -7.48
CA ASP A 8 -12.19 -15.32 -6.82
C ASP A 8 -10.90 -15.07 -6.01
N ARG A 9 -9.75 -15.10 -6.69
CA ARG A 9 -8.43 -14.83 -6.07
C ARG A 9 -8.28 -13.46 -5.43
N TYR A 10 -9.20 -12.53 -5.68
CA TYR A 10 -9.19 -11.16 -5.15
C TYR A 10 -10.25 -10.94 -4.08
N GLN A 11 -11.01 -12.01 -3.77
CA GLN A 11 -12.05 -12.04 -2.77
C GLN A 11 -13.12 -10.98 -2.96
N VAL A 12 -13.38 -10.53 -4.19
CA VAL A 12 -14.37 -9.47 -4.41
C VAL A 12 -15.78 -9.97 -4.04
N LYS A 13 -16.10 -11.24 -4.31
CA LYS A 13 -17.31 -11.94 -3.86
C LYS A 13 -17.29 -12.17 -2.34
N ASP A 14 -16.16 -12.59 -1.80
CA ASP A 14 -16.02 -12.87 -0.36
C ASP A 14 -16.17 -11.58 0.48
N ILE A 15 -15.61 -10.46 0.04
CA ILE A 15 -15.76 -9.14 0.67
C ILE A 15 -17.20 -8.65 0.55
N ALA A 16 -17.87 -8.95 -0.57
CA ALA A 16 -19.29 -8.67 -0.76
C ALA A 16 -20.22 -9.55 0.09
N ARG A 17 -19.69 -10.46 0.94
CA ARG A 17 -20.45 -11.40 1.77
C ARG A 17 -21.43 -12.26 0.94
N GLY A 18 -21.00 -12.70 -0.25
CA GLY A 18 -21.85 -13.47 -1.16
C GLY A 18 -22.94 -12.66 -1.89
N ARG A 19 -23.00 -11.33 -1.71
CA ARG A 19 -23.87 -10.46 -2.51
C ARG A 19 -23.28 -10.26 -3.90
N SER A 20 -24.09 -10.45 -4.93
CA SER A 20 -23.76 -10.00 -6.29
C SER A 20 -23.76 -8.48 -6.32
N LEU A 21 -22.63 -7.89 -6.68
CA LEU A 21 -22.46 -6.44 -6.84
C LEU A 21 -22.18 -6.13 -8.30
N ARG A 22 -22.77 -5.04 -8.79
CA ARG A 22 -22.52 -4.50 -10.13
C ARG A 22 -21.83 -3.16 -9.98
N LEU A 23 -20.59 -3.08 -10.43
CA LEU A 23 -19.72 -1.92 -10.20
C LEU A 23 -19.40 -1.26 -11.53
N LEU A 24 -19.46 0.06 -11.57
CA LEU A 24 -18.86 0.85 -12.63
C LEU A 24 -17.57 1.47 -12.10
N ILE A 25 -16.45 1.18 -12.75
CA ILE A 25 -15.14 1.67 -12.36
C ILE A 25 -14.72 2.73 -13.36
N VAL A 26 -14.28 3.89 -12.87
CA VAL A 26 -13.97 5.07 -13.69
C VAL A 26 -12.54 5.52 -13.37
N ASN A 27 -11.68 5.51 -14.39
CA ASN A 27 -10.27 5.88 -14.31
C ASN A 27 -9.89 6.89 -15.41
N PRO A 28 -10.06 8.19 -15.12
CA PRO A 28 -9.64 9.27 -16.01
C PRO A 28 -8.12 9.50 -15.97
N ARG A 29 -7.56 9.82 -17.13
CA ARG A 29 -6.17 10.25 -17.36
C ARG A 29 -6.19 11.55 -18.16
N SER A 30 -5.07 12.26 -18.30
CA SER A 30 -5.04 13.58 -18.99
C SER A 30 -5.76 13.60 -20.35
N LEU A 31 -5.56 12.57 -21.18
CA LEU A 31 -6.11 12.49 -22.56
C LEU A 31 -6.94 11.23 -22.80
N ALA A 32 -7.33 10.52 -21.74
CA ALA A 32 -8.03 9.24 -21.87
C ALA A 32 -8.99 9.00 -20.69
N LEU A 33 -9.96 8.14 -20.91
CA LEU A 33 -10.84 7.61 -19.87
C LEU A 33 -10.88 6.09 -20.03
N ARG A 34 -10.46 5.36 -18.99
CA ARG A 34 -10.73 3.93 -18.88
C ARG A 34 -11.92 3.71 -17.97
N TYR A 35 -12.79 2.78 -18.33
CA TYR A 35 -13.89 2.40 -17.47
C TYR A 35 -14.21 0.92 -17.61
N ASP A 36 -14.62 0.30 -16.51
CA ASP A 36 -14.96 -1.11 -16.47
C ASP A 36 -16.32 -1.29 -15.82
N TRP A 37 -17.18 -2.07 -16.44
CA TRP A 37 -18.37 -2.60 -15.77
C TRP A 37 -18.06 -4.02 -15.31
N ILE A 38 -18.23 -4.26 -14.01
CA ILE A 38 -17.87 -5.52 -13.35
C ILE A 38 -19.09 -6.08 -12.63
N ASP A 39 -19.47 -7.31 -12.99
CA ASP A 39 -20.39 -8.13 -12.21
C ASP A 39 -19.56 -9.04 -11.30
N THR A 40 -19.67 -8.86 -9.99
CA THR A 40 -18.89 -9.68 -9.06
C THR A 40 -19.39 -11.11 -9.04
N ALA A 41 -20.64 -11.42 -9.43
CA ALA A 41 -21.14 -12.78 -9.49
C ALA A 41 -20.58 -13.57 -10.68
N ASP A 42 -20.36 -12.88 -11.80
CA ASP A 42 -19.86 -13.47 -13.04
C ASP A 42 -18.76 -12.61 -13.68
N PRO A 43 -17.47 -12.93 -13.42
CA PRO A 43 -16.34 -12.21 -14.00
C PRO A 43 -16.31 -12.22 -15.53
N ALA A 44 -16.96 -13.19 -16.20
CA ALA A 44 -16.99 -13.29 -17.66
C ALA A 44 -17.83 -12.18 -18.31
N ARG A 45 -18.74 -11.55 -17.55
CA ARG A 45 -19.57 -10.44 -18.03
C ARG A 45 -18.85 -9.09 -18.01
N ARG A 46 -17.58 -9.03 -17.59
CA ARG A 46 -16.83 -7.77 -17.50
C ARG A 46 -16.74 -7.10 -18.87
N LEU A 47 -17.11 -5.82 -18.90
CA LEU A 47 -16.94 -4.94 -20.06
C LEU A 47 -15.81 -3.94 -19.77
N LYS A 48 -14.96 -3.72 -20.75
CA LYS A 48 -13.81 -2.80 -20.70
C LYS A 48 -13.96 -1.73 -21.76
N GLY A 49 -14.02 -0.49 -21.32
CA GLY A 49 -14.11 0.69 -22.16
C GLY A 49 -12.84 1.53 -22.09
N GLU A 50 -12.42 2.05 -23.24
CA GLU A 50 -11.34 3.02 -23.32
C GLU A 50 -11.70 4.12 -24.32
N VAL A 51 -11.64 5.35 -23.82
CA VAL A 51 -11.69 6.58 -24.61
C VAL A 51 -10.28 7.14 -24.66
N ARG A 52 -9.78 7.47 -25.86
CA ARG A 52 -8.46 8.07 -26.09
C ARG A 52 -8.59 9.34 -26.90
N GLY A 53 -7.60 10.23 -26.78
CA GLY A 53 -7.55 11.47 -27.55
C GLY A 53 -8.59 12.51 -27.10
N ILE A 54 -8.93 12.51 -25.81
CA ILE A 54 -9.84 13.52 -25.23
C ILE A 54 -9.21 14.91 -25.39
N GLY A 55 -9.96 15.87 -25.92
CA GLY A 55 -9.49 17.22 -26.24
C GLY A 55 -8.66 17.33 -27.52
N LEU A 56 -8.43 16.22 -28.24
CA LEU A 56 -7.69 16.20 -29.50
C LEU A 56 -8.64 16.07 -30.72
N PRO A 57 -8.21 16.47 -31.93
CA PRO A 57 -9.01 16.33 -33.15
C PRO A 57 -9.35 14.87 -33.51
N HIS A 58 -8.54 13.91 -33.05
CA HIS A 58 -8.67 12.50 -33.36
C HIS A 58 -8.87 11.69 -32.07
N GLY A 59 -10.11 11.63 -31.60
CA GLY A 59 -10.52 10.78 -30.48
C GLY A 59 -10.94 9.38 -30.94
N SER A 60 -10.87 8.41 -30.03
CA SER A 60 -11.42 7.07 -30.27
C SER A 60 -12.07 6.52 -29.02
N HIS A 61 -13.17 5.81 -29.18
CA HIS A 61 -13.85 5.08 -28.12
C HIS A 61 -13.95 3.61 -28.51
N ARG A 62 -13.50 2.70 -27.64
CA ARG A 62 -13.72 1.26 -27.76
C ARG A 62 -14.38 0.71 -26.49
N LEU A 63 -15.36 -0.15 -26.65
CA LEU A 63 -15.96 -0.96 -25.57
C LEU A 63 -15.97 -2.42 -26.00
N CYS A 64 -15.36 -3.29 -25.21
CA CYS A 64 -15.29 -4.71 -25.50
C CYS A 64 -15.44 -5.58 -24.25
N GLY A 65 -15.85 -6.83 -24.43
CA GLY A 65 -16.02 -7.83 -23.36
C GLY A 65 -17.39 -8.49 -23.40
N ALA A 66 -17.55 -9.64 -22.75
CA ALA A 66 -18.83 -10.37 -22.72
C ALA A 66 -19.47 -10.61 -24.12
N GLY A 67 -18.66 -10.85 -25.15
CA GLY A 67 -19.12 -11.00 -26.53
C GLY A 67 -19.50 -9.70 -27.27
N PHE A 68 -19.39 -8.55 -26.61
CA PHE A 68 -19.57 -7.23 -27.20
C PHE A 68 -18.21 -6.68 -27.68
N ASP A 69 -18.16 -6.07 -28.87
CA ASP A 69 -17.04 -5.25 -29.32
C ASP A 69 -17.59 -4.12 -30.21
N ARG A 70 -17.33 -2.88 -29.81
CA ARG A 70 -17.69 -1.67 -30.55
C ARG A 70 -16.53 -0.71 -30.52
N ARG A 71 -16.22 -0.10 -31.67
CA ARG A 71 -15.22 0.94 -31.79
C ARG A 71 -15.73 2.07 -32.68
N GLU A 72 -15.43 3.29 -32.29
CA GLU A 72 -15.76 4.50 -33.02
C GLU A 72 -14.59 5.48 -32.94
N THR A 73 -14.38 6.24 -34.00
CA THR A 73 -13.37 7.29 -34.07
C THR A 73 -14.09 8.60 -34.32
N ALA A 74 -14.11 9.46 -33.31
CA ALA A 74 -14.77 10.75 -33.35
C ALA A 74 -14.06 11.70 -32.37
N PRO A 75 -14.07 13.02 -32.60
CA PRO A 75 -13.61 13.99 -31.63
C PRO A 75 -14.39 13.89 -30.31
N ILE A 76 -13.70 14.02 -29.19
CA ILE A 76 -14.30 13.98 -27.84
C ILE A 76 -13.76 15.18 -27.10
N ARG A 77 -14.63 16.13 -26.73
CA ARG A 77 -14.18 17.46 -26.31
C ARG A 77 -13.48 17.44 -24.95
N ASP A 78 -14.06 16.75 -23.98
CA ASP A 78 -13.59 16.75 -22.61
C ASP A 78 -13.97 15.44 -21.87
N HIS A 79 -13.54 15.33 -20.61
CA HIS A 79 -13.82 14.15 -19.78
C HIS A 79 -15.29 14.00 -19.42
N ARG A 80 -16.08 15.09 -19.42
CA ARG A 80 -17.53 15.01 -19.19
C ARG A 80 -18.18 14.31 -20.38
N GLU A 81 -17.88 14.75 -21.59
CA GLU A 81 -18.36 14.08 -22.80
C GLU A 81 -17.90 12.61 -22.87
N ALA A 82 -16.66 12.31 -22.48
CA ALA A 82 -16.16 10.94 -22.43
C ALA A 82 -16.97 10.04 -21.48
N VAL A 83 -17.31 10.51 -20.28
CA VAL A 83 -18.16 9.77 -19.33
C VAL A 83 -19.58 9.63 -19.87
N GLU A 84 -20.14 10.67 -20.50
CA GLU A 84 -21.47 10.61 -21.10
C GLU A 84 -21.54 9.60 -22.26
N GLN A 85 -20.50 9.53 -23.09
CA GLN A 85 -20.36 8.48 -24.12
C GLN A 85 -20.21 7.09 -23.50
N ALA A 86 -19.41 6.93 -22.45
CA ALA A 86 -19.25 5.66 -21.73
C ALA A 86 -20.58 5.12 -21.20
N LEU A 87 -21.37 5.96 -20.51
CA LEU A 87 -22.70 5.57 -20.01
C LEU A 87 -23.65 5.20 -21.14
N ARG A 88 -23.67 5.99 -22.23
CA ARG A 88 -24.49 5.68 -23.42
C ARG A 88 -24.11 4.34 -24.05
N TRP A 89 -22.83 4.00 -24.14
CA TRP A 89 -22.39 2.72 -24.72
C TRP A 89 -22.62 1.53 -23.79
N LEU A 90 -22.70 1.76 -22.48
CA LEU A 90 -23.07 0.72 -21.53
C LEU A 90 -24.58 0.40 -21.59
N SER A 91 -25.44 1.41 -21.59
CA SER A 91 -26.90 1.22 -21.36
C SER A 91 -27.83 1.73 -22.45
N GLY A 92 -27.34 2.55 -23.37
CA GLY A 92 -28.15 3.19 -24.40
C GLY A 92 -28.51 2.25 -25.56
N PRO A 93 -29.34 2.74 -26.52
CA PRO A 93 -29.67 1.99 -27.73
C PRO A 93 -28.40 1.59 -28.51
N GLY A 94 -28.25 0.30 -28.82
CA GLY A 94 -27.05 -0.25 -29.45
C GLY A 94 -25.81 -0.29 -28.54
N GLY A 95 -26.00 -0.10 -27.23
CA GLY A 95 -25.00 -0.33 -26.19
C GLY A 95 -24.99 -1.77 -25.68
N ALA A 96 -24.18 -2.03 -24.66
CA ALA A 96 -23.96 -3.37 -24.12
C ALA A 96 -25.10 -3.91 -23.23
N GLY A 97 -26.23 -3.21 -23.14
CA GLY A 97 -27.42 -3.66 -22.39
C GLY A 97 -27.27 -3.65 -20.87
N VAL A 98 -26.34 -2.86 -20.33
CA VAL A 98 -26.14 -2.72 -18.89
C VAL A 98 -27.26 -1.88 -18.28
N ASP A 99 -27.93 -2.44 -17.26
CA ASP A 99 -28.85 -1.69 -16.41
C ASP A 99 -28.06 -0.85 -15.38
N LEU A 100 -27.98 0.46 -15.62
CA LEU A 100 -27.30 1.40 -14.72
C LEU A 100 -28.06 1.60 -13.40
N GLY A 101 -29.38 1.37 -13.36
CA GLY A 101 -30.18 1.48 -12.14
C GLY A 101 -29.89 0.36 -11.14
N ALA A 102 -29.36 -0.77 -11.61
CA ALA A 102 -28.95 -1.89 -10.79
C ALA A 102 -27.47 -1.83 -10.35
N LEU A 103 -26.78 -0.72 -10.58
CA LEU A 103 -25.42 -0.53 -10.07
C LEU A 103 -25.43 -0.47 -8.54
N SER A 104 -24.52 -1.22 -7.94
CA SER A 104 -24.30 -1.21 -6.49
C SER A 104 -23.41 -0.04 -6.06
N ALA A 105 -22.46 0.36 -6.91
CA ALA A 105 -21.64 1.55 -6.71
C ALA A 105 -20.87 1.96 -7.97
N VAL A 106 -20.36 3.19 -7.95
CA VAL A 106 -19.35 3.69 -8.91
C VAL A 106 -18.03 3.96 -8.19
N GLY A 107 -16.95 3.28 -8.59
CA GLY A 107 -15.61 3.48 -8.06
C GLY A 107 -14.81 4.48 -8.89
N HIS A 108 -14.28 5.52 -8.26
CA HIS A 108 -13.53 6.60 -8.90
C HIS A 108 -12.08 6.59 -8.44
N GLN A 109 -11.15 6.54 -9.38
CA GLN A 109 -9.74 6.75 -9.06
C GLN A 109 -9.49 8.23 -8.79
N VAL A 110 -8.96 8.54 -7.61
CA VAL A 110 -8.58 9.88 -7.17
C VAL A 110 -7.08 9.91 -6.88
N LEU A 111 -6.40 11.02 -7.15
CA LEU A 111 -4.97 11.12 -6.85
C LEU A 111 -4.72 11.12 -5.34
N TYR A 112 -5.21 12.16 -4.65
CA TYR A 112 -4.86 12.47 -3.28
C TYR A 112 -6.09 12.96 -2.50
N GLY A 113 -6.23 12.49 -1.26
CA GLY A 113 -7.34 12.83 -0.36
C GLY A 113 -6.94 13.82 0.72
N SER A 114 -6.18 14.86 0.37
CA SER A 114 -5.70 15.95 1.24
C SER A 114 -4.98 15.52 2.54
N GLY A 115 -4.54 14.26 2.64
CA GLY A 115 -3.96 13.69 3.85
C GLY A 115 -4.99 13.32 4.92
N ARG A 116 -6.27 13.65 4.69
CA ARG A 116 -7.41 13.31 5.55
C ARG A 116 -7.87 11.88 5.37
N TYR A 117 -7.77 11.34 4.15
CA TYR A 117 -8.29 10.02 3.82
C TYR A 117 -7.17 9.01 3.55
N GLY A 118 -6.99 8.07 4.50
CA GLY A 118 -6.02 6.98 4.42
C GLY A 118 -6.46 5.76 3.61
N SER A 119 -7.72 5.71 3.19
CA SER A 119 -8.31 4.58 2.45
C SER A 119 -9.48 5.04 1.59
N ALA A 120 -10.03 4.14 0.76
CA ALA A 120 -11.21 4.43 -0.05
C ALA A 120 -12.44 4.80 0.81
N VAL A 121 -13.19 5.82 0.38
CA VAL A 121 -14.35 6.36 1.11
C VAL A 121 -15.55 6.57 0.19
N VAL A 122 -16.75 6.40 0.73
CA VAL A 122 -17.98 6.80 0.05
C VAL A 122 -18.00 8.34 -0.07
N VAL A 123 -18.35 8.84 -1.24
CA VAL A 123 -18.29 10.26 -1.58
C VAL A 123 -19.57 10.95 -1.15
N ASP A 124 -19.43 11.86 -0.19
CA ASP A 124 -20.38 12.93 0.09
C ASP A 124 -19.82 14.28 -0.41
N ASP A 125 -20.53 15.37 -0.11
CA ASP A 125 -20.12 16.71 -0.53
C ASP A 125 -18.88 17.22 0.23
N ASP A 126 -18.64 16.72 1.44
CA ASP A 126 -17.45 17.03 2.22
C ASP A 126 -16.21 16.36 1.62
N VAL A 127 -16.29 15.07 1.33
CA VAL A 127 -15.27 14.28 0.64
C VAL A 127 -14.95 14.93 -0.71
N ARG A 128 -15.98 15.28 -1.51
CA ARG A 128 -15.76 15.93 -2.80
C ARG A 128 -15.05 17.28 -2.66
N ARG A 129 -15.44 18.10 -1.68
CA ARG A 129 -14.79 19.39 -1.41
C ARG A 129 -13.33 19.20 -1.01
N GLU A 130 -13.03 18.22 -0.15
CA GLU A 130 -11.67 17.91 0.28
C GLU A 130 -10.77 17.42 -0.88
N ILE A 131 -11.30 16.57 -1.76
CA ILE A 131 -10.56 16.14 -2.96
C ILE A 131 -10.20 17.34 -3.84
N GLY A 132 -11.05 18.37 -3.90
CA GLY A 132 -10.79 19.57 -4.69
C GLY A 132 -9.72 20.51 -4.12
N LYS A 133 -9.26 20.31 -2.88
CA LYS A 133 -8.28 21.19 -2.21
C LYS A 133 -6.82 20.86 -2.54
N VAL A 134 -6.55 19.89 -3.41
CA VAL A 134 -5.18 19.43 -3.70
C VAL A 134 -4.37 20.57 -4.33
N GLY A 135 -3.32 21.01 -3.62
CA GLY A 135 -2.54 22.21 -3.95
C GLY A 135 -1.55 22.08 -5.12
N PHE A 136 -1.53 20.94 -5.81
CA PHE A 136 -0.80 20.76 -7.06
C PHE A 136 -1.81 20.47 -8.18
N ASP A 137 -2.16 21.51 -8.93
CA ASP A 137 -3.09 21.41 -10.04
C ASP A 137 -2.41 20.67 -11.20
N SER A 138 -3.02 19.56 -11.65
CA SER A 138 -2.57 18.82 -12.82
C SER A 138 -3.79 18.52 -13.69
N GLY A 139 -3.60 18.50 -15.01
CA GLY A 139 -4.67 18.12 -15.94
C GLY A 139 -5.30 16.76 -15.59
N GLU A 140 -4.51 15.84 -15.03
CA GLU A 140 -5.05 14.56 -14.52
C GLU A 140 -5.97 14.70 -13.30
N HIS A 141 -5.69 15.64 -12.39
CA HIS A 141 -6.55 15.89 -11.23
C HIS A 141 -7.91 16.44 -11.68
N GLN A 142 -7.89 17.43 -12.58
CA GLN A 142 -9.11 18.03 -13.13
C GLN A 142 -9.94 17.02 -13.92
N ALA A 143 -9.29 16.16 -14.72
CA ALA A 143 -9.93 15.05 -15.42
C ALA A 143 -10.68 14.11 -14.45
N ARG A 144 -10.05 13.75 -13.33
CA ARG A 144 -10.64 12.89 -12.30
C ARG A 144 -11.85 13.54 -11.61
N LEU A 145 -11.75 14.83 -11.29
CA LEU A 145 -12.86 15.58 -10.70
C LEU A 145 -14.04 15.72 -11.66
N ALA A 146 -13.79 16.10 -12.91
CA ALA A 146 -14.83 16.28 -13.92
C ALA A 146 -15.62 14.99 -14.19
N ALA A 147 -14.92 13.85 -14.24
CA ALA A 147 -15.56 12.54 -14.40
C ALA A 147 -16.37 12.12 -13.17
N LEU A 148 -15.83 12.36 -11.96
CA LEU A 148 -16.53 12.09 -10.70
C LEU A 148 -17.84 12.90 -10.62
N ASP A 149 -17.76 14.21 -10.89
CA ASP A 149 -18.90 15.12 -10.81
C ASP A 149 -19.98 14.73 -11.81
N LEU A 150 -19.63 14.51 -13.09
CA LEU A 150 -20.63 14.10 -14.07
C LEU A 150 -21.25 12.74 -13.73
N ALA A 151 -20.45 11.77 -13.26
CA ALA A 151 -20.99 10.48 -12.89
C ALA A 151 -21.99 10.61 -11.73
N ARG A 152 -21.71 11.45 -10.73
CA ARG A 152 -22.65 11.74 -9.62
C ARG A 152 -23.94 12.39 -10.10
N GLU A 153 -23.85 13.31 -11.05
CA GLU A 153 -25.02 13.95 -11.67
C GLU A 153 -25.90 12.94 -12.42
N ARG A 154 -25.29 12.03 -13.20
CA ARG A 154 -26.01 11.06 -14.02
C ARG A 154 -26.51 9.83 -13.26
N LEU A 155 -25.86 9.48 -12.15
CA LEU A 155 -26.13 8.28 -11.35
C LEU A 155 -26.44 8.63 -9.88
N ALA A 156 -27.23 9.68 -9.65
CA ALA A 156 -27.46 10.25 -8.31
C ALA A 156 -28.01 9.26 -7.25
N GLY A 157 -28.67 8.18 -7.66
CA GLY A 157 -29.18 7.13 -6.76
C GLY A 157 -28.17 6.05 -6.40
N VAL A 158 -26.96 6.07 -6.99
CA VAL A 158 -25.93 5.04 -6.83
C VAL A 158 -24.84 5.58 -5.90
N PRO A 159 -24.34 4.81 -4.91
CA PRO A 159 -23.20 5.23 -4.10
C PRO A 159 -21.92 5.44 -4.95
N HIS A 160 -21.26 6.57 -4.77
CA HIS A 160 -19.94 6.84 -5.36
C HIS A 160 -18.84 6.60 -4.33
N VAL A 161 -17.73 5.99 -4.74
CA VAL A 161 -16.57 5.76 -3.87
C VAL A 161 -15.33 6.38 -4.47
N ALA A 162 -14.63 7.21 -3.70
CA ALA A 162 -13.31 7.73 -4.05
C ALA A 162 -12.23 6.77 -3.55
N VAL A 163 -11.32 6.38 -4.44
CA VAL A 163 -10.20 5.48 -4.13
C VAL A 163 -8.89 6.17 -4.50
N PHE A 164 -8.05 6.41 -3.49
CA PHE A 164 -6.89 7.28 -3.63
C PHE A 164 -5.63 6.52 -4.06
N ASP A 165 -4.91 7.05 -5.06
CA ASP A 165 -3.62 6.51 -5.51
C ASP A 165 -2.54 6.56 -4.42
N THR A 166 -2.63 7.56 -3.55
CA THR A 166 -1.72 7.72 -2.41
C THR A 166 -2.06 6.80 -1.23
N ALA A 167 -3.26 6.19 -1.18
CA ALA A 167 -3.75 5.48 0.02
C ALA A 167 -2.82 4.36 0.47
N PHE A 168 -2.21 3.63 -0.46
CA PHE A 168 -1.30 2.54 -0.12
C PHE A 168 -0.09 3.03 0.69
N PHE A 169 0.39 4.24 0.40
CA PHE A 169 1.60 4.84 0.97
C PHE A 169 1.33 5.80 2.15
N GLN A 170 0.07 6.00 2.56
CA GLN A 170 -0.27 6.95 3.62
C GLN A 170 0.43 6.65 4.95
N ASN A 171 0.69 5.37 5.22
CA ASN A 171 1.31 4.88 6.45
C ASN A 171 2.81 4.56 6.27
N LEU A 172 3.49 5.17 5.30
CA LEU A 172 4.96 5.10 5.22
C LEU A 172 5.58 5.54 6.56
N PRO A 173 6.67 4.89 7.03
CA PRO A 173 7.42 5.34 8.19
C PRO A 173 7.86 6.80 8.05
N GLN A 174 7.92 7.56 9.15
CA GLN A 174 8.30 8.98 9.10
C GLN A 174 9.65 9.23 8.42
N LEU A 175 10.62 8.33 8.62
CA LEU A 175 11.94 8.40 7.96
C LEU A 175 11.85 8.40 6.43
N ALA A 176 10.83 7.76 5.85
CA ALA A 176 10.59 7.73 4.41
C ALA A 176 9.67 8.87 3.94
N GLN A 177 8.91 9.48 4.87
CA GLN A 177 8.01 10.59 4.59
C GLN A 177 8.70 11.96 4.62
N LEU A 178 9.66 12.15 5.51
CA LEU A 178 10.26 13.46 5.76
C LEU A 178 11.30 13.80 4.68
N TYR A 179 11.18 14.99 4.10
CA TYR A 179 12.31 15.64 3.44
C TYR A 179 13.20 16.27 4.50
N ALA A 180 14.52 16.30 4.25
CA ALA A 180 15.50 16.96 5.10
C ALA A 180 15.40 18.50 5.01
N LEU A 181 14.22 19.02 5.34
CA LEU A 181 13.85 20.43 5.42
C LEU A 181 13.47 20.75 6.88
N PRO A 182 13.40 22.05 7.26
CA PRO A 182 12.90 22.43 8.57
C PRO A 182 11.56 21.76 8.89
N LEU A 183 11.46 21.06 10.03
CA LEU A 183 10.28 20.26 10.42
C LEU A 183 8.95 21.02 10.40
N ARG A 184 8.99 22.36 10.53
CA ARG A 184 7.80 23.21 10.38
C ARG A 184 7.04 22.97 9.07
N TYR A 185 7.71 22.64 7.96
CA TYR A 185 7.03 22.38 6.68
C TYR A 185 6.18 21.11 6.73
N PHE A 186 6.63 20.10 7.48
CA PHE A 186 5.84 18.90 7.73
C PHE A 186 4.67 19.21 8.67
N HIS A 187 4.93 19.82 9.82
CA HIS A 187 3.90 20.06 10.84
C HIS A 187 2.82 21.07 10.42
N GLU A 188 3.20 22.18 9.79
CA GLU A 188 2.29 23.27 9.45
C GLU A 188 1.65 23.10 8.07
N ARG A 189 2.34 22.45 7.13
CA ARG A 189 1.92 22.38 5.71
C ARG A 189 1.78 20.97 5.17
N GLY A 190 2.07 19.94 5.96
CA GLY A 190 1.97 18.54 5.53
C GLY A 190 2.94 18.16 4.41
N VAL A 191 4.05 18.90 4.23
CA VAL A 191 5.04 18.60 3.19
C VAL A 191 5.74 17.30 3.53
N ARG A 192 5.45 16.24 2.75
CA ARG A 192 5.98 14.89 2.93
C ARG A 192 5.95 14.10 1.63
N ARG A 193 6.67 12.98 1.58
CA ARG A 193 6.49 11.95 0.54
C ARG A 193 5.08 11.38 0.65
N LEU A 194 4.34 11.45 -0.47
CA LEU A 194 2.99 10.89 -0.57
C LEU A 194 3.00 9.54 -1.27
N GLY A 195 3.82 9.39 -2.32
CA GLY A 195 3.79 8.21 -3.19
C GLY A 195 2.55 8.14 -4.09
N PHE A 196 2.69 7.60 -5.30
CA PHE A 196 1.56 7.42 -6.24
C PHE A 196 1.63 6.04 -6.89
N PHE A 197 0.63 5.69 -7.70
CA PHE A 197 0.43 4.33 -8.24
C PHE A 197 0.19 3.27 -7.16
N GLY A 198 -0.31 3.66 -5.98
CA GLY A 198 -0.56 2.75 -4.87
C GLY A 198 -1.48 1.58 -5.23
N LEU A 199 -2.48 1.79 -6.10
CA LEU A 199 -3.33 0.72 -6.62
C LEU A 199 -2.55 -0.31 -7.44
N SER A 200 -1.61 0.12 -8.28
CA SER A 200 -0.80 -0.81 -9.07
C SER A 200 0.20 -1.57 -8.19
N HIS A 201 0.88 -0.89 -7.27
CA HIS A 201 1.80 -1.52 -6.32
C HIS A 201 1.09 -2.54 -5.41
N LYS A 202 -0.07 -2.18 -4.87
CA LYS A 202 -0.90 -3.07 -4.04
C LYS A 202 -1.41 -4.27 -4.83
N PHE A 203 -1.83 -4.07 -6.07
CA PHE A 203 -2.24 -5.16 -6.96
C PHE A 203 -1.09 -6.12 -7.23
N ALA A 204 0.09 -5.59 -7.58
CA ALA A 204 1.28 -6.39 -7.84
C ALA A 204 1.73 -7.20 -6.62
N LEU A 205 1.66 -6.61 -5.42
CA LEU A 205 1.92 -7.32 -4.16
C LEU A 205 0.98 -8.52 -3.97
N PHE A 206 -0.33 -8.32 -4.14
CA PHE A 206 -1.31 -9.40 -3.96
C PHE A 206 -1.16 -10.50 -5.02
N GLN A 207 -0.85 -10.13 -6.26
CA GLN A 207 -0.56 -11.10 -7.31
C GLN A 207 0.70 -11.91 -7.02
N ALA A 208 1.75 -11.26 -6.53
CA ALA A 208 2.98 -11.93 -6.12
C ALA A 208 2.73 -12.88 -4.94
N ALA A 209 2.03 -12.42 -3.90
CA ALA A 209 1.67 -13.23 -2.74
C ALA A 209 0.86 -14.47 -3.12
N ALA A 210 -0.17 -14.30 -3.95
CA ALA A 210 -0.98 -15.40 -4.46
C ALA A 210 -0.17 -16.38 -5.31
N PHE A 211 0.71 -15.90 -6.18
CA PHE A 211 1.56 -16.74 -7.02
C PHE A 211 2.60 -17.51 -6.22
N LEU A 212 3.13 -16.91 -5.16
CA LEU A 212 4.11 -17.54 -4.27
C LEU A 212 3.46 -18.43 -3.20
N GLU A 213 2.12 -18.48 -3.16
CA GLU A 213 1.34 -19.21 -2.15
C GLU A 213 1.75 -18.85 -0.71
N ARG A 214 2.14 -17.57 -0.52
CA ARG A 214 2.58 -17.02 0.77
C ARG A 214 1.76 -15.77 1.09
N PRO A 215 1.31 -15.57 2.34
CA PRO A 215 0.68 -14.32 2.75
C PRO A 215 1.59 -13.14 2.46
N SER A 216 1.01 -12.01 2.05
CA SER A 216 1.76 -10.77 1.77
C SER A 216 2.53 -10.27 3.00
N GLU A 217 1.99 -10.57 4.18
CA GLU A 217 2.50 -10.31 5.51
C GLU A 217 3.79 -11.06 5.82
N TRP A 218 4.20 -12.04 5.01
CA TRP A 218 5.43 -12.81 5.19
C TRP A 218 6.47 -12.53 4.11
N LEU A 219 6.23 -11.51 3.27
CA LEU A 219 7.04 -11.23 2.09
C LEU A 219 7.70 -9.85 2.19
N LYS A 220 8.97 -9.81 1.81
CA LYS A 220 9.70 -8.61 1.44
C LYS A 220 9.68 -8.47 -0.08
N VAL A 221 8.96 -7.49 -0.60
CA VAL A 221 8.71 -7.33 -2.04
C VAL A 221 9.15 -5.96 -2.51
N VAL A 222 9.92 -5.92 -3.60
CA VAL A 222 10.13 -4.70 -4.37
C VAL A 222 9.23 -4.75 -5.60
N THR A 223 8.31 -3.81 -5.71
CA THR A 223 7.43 -3.68 -6.88
C THR A 223 7.93 -2.57 -7.80
N VAL A 224 7.96 -2.83 -9.09
CA VAL A 224 8.52 -1.98 -10.14
C VAL A 224 7.44 -1.73 -11.20
N HIS A 225 6.75 -0.59 -11.07
CA HIS A 225 5.74 -0.17 -12.05
C HIS A 225 6.40 0.64 -13.16
N LEU A 226 6.41 0.12 -14.39
CA LEU A 226 6.96 0.80 -15.56
C LEU A 226 5.85 1.06 -16.59
N GLY A 227 5.59 2.33 -16.88
CA GLY A 227 4.69 2.82 -17.92
C GLY A 227 4.97 4.29 -18.23
N ASN A 228 3.96 5.07 -18.64
CA ASN A 228 4.11 6.52 -18.84
C ASN A 228 4.57 7.24 -17.56
N GLY A 229 4.22 6.69 -16.41
CA GLY A 229 4.91 6.96 -15.14
C GLY A 229 5.72 5.76 -14.71
N THR A 230 6.81 6.02 -13.99
CA THR A 230 7.66 4.97 -13.42
C THR A 230 7.75 5.18 -11.91
N SER A 231 7.46 4.14 -11.13
CA SER A 231 7.57 4.18 -9.68
C SER A 231 7.96 2.81 -9.12
N LEU A 232 8.72 2.85 -8.04
CA LEU A 232 9.07 1.66 -7.27
C LEU A 232 8.53 1.80 -5.84
N ALA A 233 8.27 0.66 -5.21
CA ALA A 233 7.92 0.60 -3.80
C ALA A 233 8.62 -0.58 -3.12
N ALA A 234 9.18 -0.31 -1.94
CA ALA A 234 9.70 -1.31 -1.03
C ALA A 234 8.60 -1.68 -0.04
N ILE A 235 8.24 -2.97 0.00
CA ILE A 235 7.13 -3.48 0.80
C ILE A 235 7.69 -4.54 1.75
N ASP A 236 7.53 -4.30 3.04
CA ASP A 236 7.96 -5.18 4.12
C ASP A 236 6.73 -5.74 4.83
N HIS A 237 6.52 -7.05 4.73
CA HIS A 237 5.44 -7.76 5.42
C HIS A 237 4.06 -7.12 5.17
N GLY A 238 3.76 -6.91 3.89
CA GLY A 238 2.48 -6.37 3.43
C GLY A 238 2.34 -4.85 3.55
N ARG A 239 3.32 -4.15 4.13
CA ARG A 239 3.30 -2.70 4.33
C ARG A 239 4.37 -2.00 3.48
N PRO A 240 4.02 -0.96 2.70
CA PRO A 240 5.05 -0.16 2.06
C PRO A 240 5.85 0.59 3.12
N VAL A 241 7.18 0.50 3.03
CA VAL A 241 8.10 1.25 3.88
C VAL A 241 8.84 2.34 3.12
N ASP A 242 8.86 2.26 1.78
CA ASP A 242 9.47 3.27 0.92
C ASP A 242 8.83 3.30 -0.48
N THR A 243 8.96 4.42 -1.17
CA THR A 243 8.55 4.57 -2.57
C THR A 243 9.32 5.70 -3.25
N THR A 244 9.56 5.57 -4.56
CA THR A 244 10.36 6.55 -5.30
C THR A 244 9.63 7.86 -5.56
N MET A 245 8.30 7.84 -5.67
CA MET A 245 7.55 9.07 -5.92
C MET A 245 7.38 9.89 -4.65
N GLY A 246 7.45 11.20 -4.81
CA GLY A 246 7.55 12.17 -3.73
C GLY A 246 6.23 12.74 -3.26
N LEU A 247 6.28 14.04 -2.96
CA LEU A 247 5.12 14.91 -2.77
C LEU A 247 4.33 15.04 -4.07
N THR A 248 5.07 15.06 -5.20
CA THR A 248 4.54 15.08 -6.56
C THR A 248 4.95 13.80 -7.28
N PRO A 249 4.28 13.44 -8.38
CA PRO A 249 4.64 12.27 -9.15
C PRO A 249 5.86 12.53 -10.07
N TYR A 250 6.74 13.48 -9.72
CA TYR A 250 7.93 13.83 -10.50
C TYR A 250 9.19 13.14 -10.00
N GLU A 251 9.30 12.91 -8.68
CA GLU A 251 10.47 12.25 -8.07
C GLU A 251 10.55 10.77 -8.47
N GLY A 252 11.77 10.23 -8.52
CA GLY A 252 12.08 8.86 -8.88
C GLY A 252 12.82 8.73 -10.21
N PRO A 253 12.80 7.55 -10.85
CA PRO A 253 13.41 7.37 -12.16
C PRO A 253 12.77 8.26 -13.24
N PRO A 254 13.51 8.61 -14.32
CA PRO A 254 12.94 9.29 -15.48
C PRO A 254 11.72 8.55 -16.01
N MET A 255 10.76 9.27 -16.59
CA MET A 255 9.52 8.70 -17.12
C MET A 255 9.37 9.09 -18.59
N ALA A 256 8.18 8.93 -19.17
CA ALA A 256 7.93 9.30 -20.58
C ALA A 256 8.37 10.75 -20.89
N VAL A 257 7.88 11.69 -20.09
CA VAL A 257 8.11 13.14 -20.26
C VAL A 257 8.55 13.85 -18.96
N ARG A 258 8.55 13.12 -17.84
CA ARG A 258 8.98 13.65 -16.54
C ARG A 258 10.44 13.32 -16.30
N SER A 259 11.19 14.30 -15.83
CA SER A 259 12.63 14.21 -15.60
C SER A 259 13.06 13.15 -14.58
N GLY A 260 12.27 12.93 -13.53
CA GLY A 260 12.70 12.12 -12.39
C GLY A 260 13.57 12.93 -11.43
N ASP A 261 14.45 12.24 -10.71
CA ASP A 261 15.39 12.82 -9.75
C ASP A 261 16.36 13.78 -10.42
N LEU A 262 16.36 15.03 -9.94
CA LEU A 262 17.31 16.08 -10.30
C LEU A 262 17.96 16.66 -9.05
N ASP A 263 19.14 17.24 -9.21
CA ASP A 263 19.73 18.11 -8.20
C ASP A 263 18.86 19.37 -8.04
N PRO A 264 18.37 19.71 -6.82
CA PRO A 264 17.66 20.96 -6.59
C PRO A 264 18.45 22.21 -7.03
N GLY A 265 19.78 22.19 -6.88
CA GLY A 265 20.67 23.27 -7.31
C GLY A 265 20.69 23.45 -8.83
N LEU A 266 20.58 22.35 -9.60
CA LEU A 266 20.46 22.39 -11.06
C LEU A 266 19.20 23.12 -11.51
N LEU A 267 18.05 22.83 -10.87
CA LEU A 267 16.79 23.49 -11.22
C LEU A 267 16.87 25.00 -10.95
N LEU A 268 17.43 25.40 -9.80
CA LEU A 268 17.63 26.81 -9.46
C LEU A 268 18.60 27.51 -10.43
N TYR A 269 19.64 26.81 -10.87
CA TYR A 269 20.58 27.30 -11.87
C TYR A 269 19.86 27.57 -13.20
N LEU A 270 19.13 26.59 -13.75
CA LEU A 270 18.40 26.75 -15.01
C LEU A 270 17.35 27.86 -14.93
N MET A 271 16.60 27.94 -13.82
CA MET A 271 15.64 29.04 -13.61
C MET A 271 16.31 30.41 -13.67
N ARG A 272 17.52 30.55 -13.14
CA ARG A 272 18.25 31.82 -13.17
C ARG A 272 18.83 32.13 -14.56
N GLU A 273 19.49 31.17 -15.19
CA GLU A 273 20.18 31.38 -16.46
C GLU A 273 19.19 31.55 -17.63
N GLU A 274 18.12 30.75 -17.67
CA GLU A 274 17.09 30.81 -18.71
C GLU A 274 15.90 31.71 -18.34
N LYS A 275 15.95 32.33 -17.14
CA LYS A 275 14.89 33.20 -16.61
C LYS A 275 13.53 32.51 -16.55
N LEU A 276 13.52 31.23 -16.21
CA LEU A 276 12.29 30.46 -16.06
C LEU A 276 11.57 30.87 -14.77
N ASP A 277 10.29 31.20 -14.88
CA ASP A 277 9.42 31.27 -13.72
C ASP A 277 9.09 29.85 -13.20
N PRO A 278 8.47 29.72 -12.01
CA PRO A 278 8.11 28.41 -11.47
C PRO A 278 7.20 27.56 -12.37
N ALA A 279 6.35 28.18 -13.19
CA ALA A 279 5.44 27.46 -14.08
C ALA A 279 6.20 26.88 -15.28
N ALA A 280 7.09 27.67 -15.89
CA ALA A 280 7.98 27.24 -16.95
C ALA A 280 8.94 26.14 -16.47
N ALA A 281 9.49 26.28 -15.26
CA ALA A 281 10.32 25.25 -14.63
C ALA A 281 9.55 23.95 -14.39
N ALA A 282 8.30 24.03 -13.90
CA ALA A 282 7.43 22.87 -13.73
C ALA A 282 7.13 22.19 -15.07
N LYS A 283 6.89 22.96 -16.13
CA LYS A 283 6.68 22.44 -17.49
C LYS A 283 7.92 21.73 -18.03
N LEU A 284 9.10 22.32 -17.84
CA LEU A 284 10.37 21.72 -18.24
C LEU A 284 10.55 20.33 -17.62
N ILE A 285 10.40 20.21 -16.30
CA ILE A 285 10.62 18.95 -15.60
C ILE A 285 9.45 17.96 -15.71
N GLY A 286 8.25 18.46 -16.01
CA GLY A 286 6.99 17.72 -16.02
C GLY A 286 6.54 17.22 -17.39
N GLU A 287 6.86 17.96 -18.46
CA GLU A 287 6.35 17.72 -19.82
C GLU A 287 7.47 17.65 -20.90
N HIS A 288 8.66 18.18 -20.62
CA HIS A 288 9.76 18.25 -21.59
C HIS A 288 11.03 17.50 -21.14
N GLY A 289 10.96 16.74 -20.05
CA GLY A 289 12.04 15.90 -19.54
C GLY A 289 11.91 14.44 -19.97
N GLY A 290 12.50 13.55 -19.18
CA GLY A 290 12.31 12.10 -19.31
C GLY A 290 12.91 11.51 -20.59
N LEU A 291 12.32 10.42 -21.07
CA LEU A 291 12.71 9.75 -22.31
C LEU A 291 12.57 10.66 -23.52
N ALA A 292 11.49 11.45 -23.59
CA ALA A 292 11.26 12.41 -24.66
C ALA A 292 12.38 13.45 -24.73
N GLY A 293 12.70 14.09 -23.61
CA GLY A 293 13.76 15.10 -23.53
C GLY A 293 15.15 14.53 -23.83
N LEU A 294 15.46 13.33 -23.34
CA LEU A 294 16.77 12.69 -23.58
C LEU A 294 16.95 12.19 -25.02
N SER A 295 15.89 11.69 -25.64
CA SER A 295 15.95 11.13 -26.99
C SER A 295 15.77 12.18 -28.09
N GLY A 296 15.07 13.27 -27.80
CA GLY A 296 14.61 14.23 -28.82
C GLY A 296 13.45 13.70 -29.68
N LEU A 297 12.80 12.60 -29.26
CA LEU A 297 11.71 11.93 -29.99
C LEU A 297 10.40 12.03 -29.21
N SER A 298 9.74 10.90 -28.94
CA SER A 298 8.51 10.80 -28.16
C SER A 298 8.79 10.30 -26.73
N GLY A 299 7.77 10.34 -25.88
CA GLY A 299 7.84 9.73 -24.55
C GLY A 299 7.41 8.25 -24.54
N ASP A 300 7.02 7.69 -25.69
CA ASP A 300 6.58 6.30 -25.78
C ASP A 300 7.80 5.38 -25.80
N ILE A 301 7.87 4.47 -24.83
CA ILE A 301 9.03 3.58 -24.71
C ILE A 301 9.16 2.63 -25.90
N GLN A 302 8.07 2.29 -26.59
CA GLN A 302 8.12 1.41 -27.77
C GLN A 302 8.76 2.14 -28.95
N ASP A 303 8.32 3.39 -29.23
CA ASP A 303 8.94 4.24 -30.25
C ASP A 303 10.45 4.42 -29.99
N ILE A 304 10.82 4.64 -28.72
CA ILE A 304 12.21 4.81 -28.30
C ILE A 304 13.02 3.53 -28.49
N LEU A 305 12.48 2.37 -28.13
CA LEU A 305 13.16 1.10 -28.32
C LEU A 305 13.38 0.79 -29.80
N GLU A 306 12.36 0.99 -30.64
CA GLU A 306 12.49 0.81 -32.09
C GLU A 306 13.53 1.76 -32.70
N ALA A 307 13.55 3.02 -32.29
CA ALA A 307 14.56 3.98 -32.73
C ALA A 307 15.97 3.58 -32.26
N ALA A 308 16.11 3.10 -31.04
CA ALA A 308 17.37 2.62 -30.48
C ALA A 308 17.91 1.40 -31.25
N GLU A 309 17.03 0.47 -31.66
CA GLU A 309 17.36 -0.69 -32.50
C GLU A 309 17.83 -0.29 -33.90
N ARG A 310 17.29 0.80 -34.45
CA ARG A 310 17.73 1.40 -35.71
C ARG A 310 19.03 2.23 -35.59
N GLY A 311 19.65 2.27 -34.41
CA GLY A 311 20.92 2.96 -34.19
C GLY A 311 20.81 4.46 -33.86
N HIS A 312 19.64 4.93 -33.41
CA HIS A 312 19.50 6.33 -33.00
C HIS A 312 20.19 6.60 -31.65
N ASP A 313 21.27 7.38 -31.65
CA ASP A 313 22.11 7.65 -30.47
C ASP A 313 21.32 8.18 -29.25
N GLY A 314 20.46 9.18 -29.46
CA GLY A 314 19.64 9.75 -28.37
C GLY A 314 18.69 8.75 -27.74
N ALA A 315 18.08 7.86 -28.53
CA ALA A 315 17.17 6.83 -28.05
C ALA A 315 17.93 5.74 -27.27
N GLN A 316 19.10 5.33 -27.76
CA GLN A 316 19.97 4.39 -27.03
C GLN A 316 20.41 4.97 -25.69
N LEU A 317 20.84 6.24 -25.66
CA LEU A 317 21.22 6.94 -24.43
C LEU A 317 20.03 7.05 -23.46
N ALA A 318 18.85 7.43 -23.95
CA ALA A 318 17.64 7.54 -23.14
C ALA A 318 17.30 6.21 -22.45
N VAL A 319 17.34 5.08 -23.19
CA VAL A 319 17.12 3.73 -22.62
C VAL A 319 18.17 3.38 -21.59
N GLN A 320 19.46 3.66 -21.85
CA GLN A 320 20.55 3.37 -20.92
C GLN A 320 20.39 4.16 -19.61
N VAL A 321 20.10 5.46 -19.69
CA VAL A 321 19.86 6.32 -18.53
C VAL A 321 18.64 5.82 -17.74
N TYR A 322 17.53 5.53 -18.43
CA TYR A 322 16.32 5.01 -17.81
C TYR A 322 16.57 3.71 -17.04
N CYS A 323 17.14 2.69 -17.70
CA CYS A 323 17.44 1.41 -17.07
C CYS A 323 18.44 1.55 -15.90
N HIS A 324 19.45 2.41 -16.04
CA HIS A 324 20.40 2.69 -14.96
C HIS A 324 19.70 3.29 -13.73
N ARG A 325 18.82 4.28 -13.92
CA ARG A 325 18.11 4.95 -12.83
C ARG A 325 17.12 4.02 -12.14
N VAL A 326 16.39 3.20 -12.89
CA VAL A 326 15.50 2.17 -12.32
C VAL A 326 16.31 1.14 -11.54
N ARG A 327 17.43 0.64 -12.07
CA ARG A 327 18.31 -0.30 -11.35
C ARG A 327 18.84 0.27 -10.04
N LYS A 328 19.29 1.54 -10.04
CA LYS A 328 19.73 2.23 -8.82
C LYS A 328 18.59 2.31 -7.80
N ALA A 329 17.38 2.65 -8.25
CA ALA A 329 16.21 2.69 -7.38
C ALA A 329 15.86 1.31 -6.80
N ILE A 330 15.99 0.21 -7.55
CA ILE A 330 15.81 -1.14 -7.01
C ILE A 330 16.80 -1.40 -5.86
N GLY A 331 18.07 -1.06 -6.04
CA GLY A 331 19.08 -1.21 -4.98
C GLY A 331 18.71 -0.45 -3.71
N ALA A 332 18.22 0.78 -3.84
CA ALA A 332 17.73 1.57 -2.71
C ALA A 332 16.51 0.91 -2.04
N MET A 333 15.50 0.49 -2.80
CA MET A 333 14.31 -0.18 -2.25
C MET A 333 14.65 -1.47 -1.50
N VAL A 334 15.58 -2.29 -2.03
CA VAL A 334 16.06 -3.51 -1.36
C VAL A 334 16.79 -3.16 -0.04
N ALA A 335 17.59 -2.09 -0.04
CA ALA A 335 18.25 -1.61 1.17
C ALA A 335 17.24 -1.14 2.23
N SER A 336 16.14 -0.47 1.84
CA SER A 336 15.10 0.01 2.76
C SER A 336 14.36 -1.10 3.52
N ILE A 337 14.40 -2.36 3.05
CA ILE A 337 13.73 -3.51 3.69
C ILE A 337 14.70 -4.61 4.16
N GLY A 338 16.01 -4.44 3.94
CA GLY A 338 17.05 -5.37 4.40
C GLY A 338 16.95 -6.78 3.81
N GLY A 339 16.48 -6.93 2.57
CA GLY A 339 16.27 -8.21 1.90
C GLY A 339 15.28 -8.12 0.74
N CYS A 340 15.03 -9.22 0.02
CA CYS A 340 14.00 -9.25 -1.02
C CYS A 340 13.61 -10.70 -1.33
N ASP A 341 12.36 -11.09 -1.06
CA ASP A 341 11.81 -12.37 -1.53
C ASP A 341 11.47 -12.30 -3.02
N ALA A 342 10.91 -11.17 -3.47
CA ALA A 342 10.44 -11.00 -4.83
C ALA A 342 10.64 -9.58 -5.40
N LEU A 343 11.15 -9.53 -6.62
CA LEU A 343 11.17 -8.34 -7.48
C LEU A 343 10.06 -8.47 -8.53
N VAL A 344 9.08 -7.57 -8.50
CA VAL A 344 7.85 -7.70 -9.29
C VAL A 344 7.76 -6.58 -10.32
N PHE A 345 7.87 -6.91 -11.59
CA PHE A 345 7.63 -5.97 -12.70
C PHE A 345 6.16 -5.92 -13.07
N THR A 346 5.61 -4.72 -13.15
CA THR A 346 4.23 -4.46 -13.58
C THR A 346 4.14 -3.14 -14.37
N GLY A 347 2.93 -2.69 -14.67
CA GLY A 347 2.70 -1.60 -15.62
C GLY A 347 2.82 -2.08 -17.06
N GLY A 348 2.62 -1.18 -18.02
CA GLY A 348 2.68 -1.50 -19.45
C GLY A 348 4.06 -2.07 -19.81
N ALA A 349 5.09 -1.24 -19.75
CA ALA A 349 6.44 -1.61 -20.17
C ALA A 349 7.06 -2.71 -19.28
N GLY A 350 6.76 -2.70 -17.98
CA GLY A 350 7.33 -3.67 -17.04
C GLY A 350 6.84 -5.09 -17.35
N ALA A 351 5.57 -5.24 -17.70
CA ALA A 351 4.99 -6.53 -18.06
C ALA A 351 5.36 -6.97 -19.48
N THR A 352 5.58 -6.05 -20.44
CA THR A 352 5.71 -6.39 -21.87
C THR A 352 7.11 -6.32 -22.44
N GLU A 353 8.03 -5.51 -21.89
CA GLU A 353 9.32 -5.21 -22.54
C GLU A 353 10.50 -6.02 -21.97
N PRO A 354 10.84 -7.21 -22.53
CA PRO A 354 11.92 -8.04 -22.02
C PRO A 354 13.28 -7.36 -22.08
N GLY A 355 13.54 -6.55 -23.12
CA GLY A 355 14.80 -5.83 -23.29
C GLY A 355 15.04 -4.79 -22.19
N ILE A 356 13.97 -4.15 -21.68
CA ILE A 356 14.06 -3.21 -20.56
C ILE A 356 14.36 -3.95 -19.26
N ARG A 357 13.63 -5.04 -18.98
CA ARG A 357 13.87 -5.88 -17.80
C ARG A 357 15.29 -6.44 -17.75
N THR A 358 15.79 -6.95 -18.88
CA THR A 358 17.19 -7.44 -18.99
C THR A 358 18.18 -6.35 -18.61
N ARG A 359 18.08 -5.15 -19.19
CA ARG A 359 18.99 -4.03 -18.93
C ARG A 359 18.91 -3.52 -17.48
N ILE A 360 17.72 -3.52 -16.88
CA ILE A 360 17.52 -3.16 -15.48
C ILE A 360 18.16 -4.20 -14.55
N CYS A 361 17.95 -5.50 -14.80
CA CYS A 361 18.45 -6.56 -13.93
C CYS A 361 19.95 -6.84 -14.10
N GLN A 362 20.59 -6.39 -15.18
CA GLN A 362 22.04 -6.46 -15.36
C GLN A 362 22.78 -5.78 -14.18
N GLY A 363 23.60 -6.55 -13.47
CA GLY A 363 24.35 -6.10 -12.30
C GLY A 363 23.66 -6.32 -10.96
N LEU A 364 22.38 -6.77 -10.93
CA LEU A 364 21.66 -7.07 -9.69
C LEU A 364 21.97 -8.46 -9.11
N GLY A 365 22.86 -9.23 -9.72
CA GLY A 365 23.26 -10.56 -9.24
C GLY A 365 23.82 -10.55 -7.80
N HIS A 366 24.50 -9.48 -7.39
CA HIS A 366 24.97 -9.31 -6.01
C HIS A 366 23.82 -9.20 -5.00
N LEU A 367 22.67 -8.69 -5.43
CA LEU A 367 21.42 -8.67 -4.64
C LEU A 367 20.63 -9.98 -4.77
N GLY A 368 21.17 -10.98 -5.48
CA GLY A 368 20.53 -12.28 -5.68
C GLY A 368 19.51 -12.34 -6.81
N VAL A 369 19.44 -11.32 -7.67
CA VAL A 369 18.52 -11.26 -8.82
C VAL A 369 19.22 -11.78 -10.06
N VAL A 370 18.73 -12.90 -10.61
CA VAL A 370 19.21 -13.47 -11.88
C VAL A 370 18.01 -13.81 -12.76
N LEU A 371 17.97 -13.25 -13.98
CA LEU A 371 16.92 -13.55 -14.94
C LEU A 371 17.24 -14.82 -15.74
N ASP A 372 16.22 -15.63 -16.00
CA ASP A 372 16.26 -16.64 -17.05
C ASP A 372 15.98 -15.93 -18.39
N ALA A 373 16.96 -15.93 -19.30
CA ALA A 373 16.86 -15.20 -20.56
C ALA A 373 15.71 -15.70 -21.44
N ALA A 374 15.45 -17.02 -21.46
CA ALA A 374 14.41 -17.62 -22.29
C ALA A 374 13.01 -17.35 -21.71
N ALA A 375 12.83 -17.48 -20.40
CA ALA A 375 11.58 -17.15 -19.72
C ALA A 375 11.28 -15.66 -19.80
N ASN A 376 12.29 -14.79 -19.61
CA ASN A 376 12.13 -13.36 -19.75
C ASN A 376 11.70 -12.96 -21.17
N ALA A 377 12.31 -13.56 -22.20
CA ALA A 377 11.96 -13.32 -23.61
C ALA A 377 10.55 -13.81 -23.95
N ARG A 378 10.11 -14.95 -23.40
CA ARG A 378 8.72 -15.43 -23.57
C ARG A 378 7.71 -14.50 -22.90
N GLY A 379 8.05 -13.93 -21.74
CA GLY A 379 7.16 -13.04 -20.99
C GLY A 379 5.90 -13.75 -20.47
N LEU A 380 4.80 -12.99 -20.38
CA LEU A 380 3.49 -13.50 -19.96
C LEU A 380 2.78 -14.16 -21.16
N ALA A 381 2.34 -15.40 -21.01
CA ALA A 381 1.46 -16.03 -22.00
C ALA A 381 0.09 -15.33 -22.08
N GLU A 382 -0.62 -15.54 -23.18
CA GLU A 382 -1.99 -15.05 -23.33
C GLU A 382 -2.88 -15.59 -22.19
N GLY A 383 -3.70 -14.72 -21.59
CA GLY A 383 -4.53 -15.08 -20.43
C GLY A 383 -3.77 -15.23 -19.10
N GLN A 384 -2.44 -15.39 -19.09
CA GLN A 384 -1.64 -15.56 -17.87
C GLN A 384 -1.45 -14.25 -17.10
N GLU A 385 -1.89 -14.18 -15.84
CA GLU A 385 -1.78 -12.94 -15.05
C GLU A 385 -0.41 -12.72 -14.42
N VAL A 386 0.29 -13.80 -14.05
CA VAL A 386 1.58 -13.77 -13.38
C VAL A 386 2.51 -14.82 -13.98
N ALA A 387 3.78 -14.48 -14.20
CA ALA A 387 4.82 -15.40 -14.63
C ALA A 387 6.11 -15.16 -13.84
N ALA A 388 6.85 -16.23 -13.54
CA ALA A 388 8.21 -16.16 -13.05
C ALA A 388 9.20 -16.13 -14.22
N VAL A 389 10.20 -15.27 -14.13
CA VAL A 389 11.26 -15.10 -15.12
C VAL A 389 12.66 -15.09 -14.49
N ASP A 390 12.75 -15.47 -13.22
CA ASP A 390 14.01 -15.75 -12.54
C ASP A 390 14.64 -17.06 -13.03
N HIS A 391 15.97 -17.08 -13.04
CA HIS A 391 16.77 -18.30 -13.23
C HIS A 391 16.81 -19.12 -11.93
N GLU A 392 17.04 -20.43 -12.03
CA GLU A 392 17.09 -21.33 -10.86
C GLU A 392 18.15 -20.92 -9.81
N ALA A 393 19.23 -20.27 -10.26
CA ALA A 393 20.29 -19.74 -9.39
C ALA A 393 19.92 -18.41 -8.70
N SER A 394 18.76 -17.82 -9.02
CA SER A 394 18.29 -16.58 -8.40
C SER A 394 17.85 -16.84 -6.97
N ARG A 395 18.31 -16.01 -6.03
CA ARG A 395 17.84 -16.05 -4.62
C ARG A 395 16.56 -15.24 -4.44
N VAL A 396 16.31 -14.29 -5.35
CA VAL A 396 15.11 -13.45 -5.39
C VAL A 396 14.22 -13.93 -6.53
N ARG A 397 12.93 -14.13 -6.27
CA ARG A 397 11.96 -14.42 -7.34
C ARG A 397 11.78 -13.19 -8.21
N VAL A 398 11.72 -13.35 -9.53
CA VAL A 398 11.48 -12.24 -10.45
C VAL A 398 10.17 -12.49 -11.17
N LEU A 399 9.16 -11.71 -10.84
CA LEU A 399 7.80 -11.94 -11.30
C LEU A 399 7.36 -10.84 -12.27
N LEU A 400 6.63 -11.24 -13.31
CA LEU A 400 5.87 -10.34 -14.18
C LEU A 400 4.41 -10.40 -13.73
N VAL A 401 3.80 -9.24 -13.51
CA VAL A 401 2.37 -9.12 -13.18
C VAL A 401 1.69 -8.24 -14.21
N ARG A 402 0.71 -8.82 -14.94
CA ARG A 402 -0.15 -8.07 -15.86
C ARG A 402 -0.94 -7.02 -15.08
N PRO A 403 -0.88 -5.72 -15.45
CA PRO A 403 -1.60 -4.68 -14.73
C PRO A 403 -3.12 -4.84 -14.86
N ASP A 404 -3.84 -4.67 -13.76
CA ASP A 404 -5.30 -4.58 -13.72
C ASP A 404 -5.75 -3.66 -12.57
N GLU A 405 -5.42 -2.36 -12.67
CA GLU A 405 -5.77 -1.39 -11.63
C GLU A 405 -7.29 -1.26 -11.44
N ALA A 406 -8.09 -1.50 -12.49
CA ALA A 406 -9.55 -1.47 -12.41
C ALA A 406 -10.09 -2.56 -11.46
N ARG A 407 -9.48 -3.75 -11.44
CA ARG A 407 -9.85 -4.81 -10.48
C ARG A 407 -9.48 -4.43 -9.05
N MET A 408 -8.31 -3.82 -8.84
CA MET A 408 -7.91 -3.33 -7.52
C MET A 408 -8.82 -2.18 -7.05
N LEU A 409 -9.17 -1.28 -7.95
CA LEU A 409 -10.10 -0.18 -7.72
C LEU A 409 -11.49 -0.71 -7.31
N ALA A 410 -12.03 -1.68 -8.05
CA ALA A 410 -13.28 -2.36 -7.70
C ALA A 410 -13.22 -3.02 -6.31
N ARG A 411 -12.13 -3.71 -6.01
CA ARG A 411 -11.91 -4.34 -4.71
C ARG A 411 -11.89 -3.32 -3.56
N GLU A 412 -11.28 -2.15 -3.75
CA GLU A 412 -11.32 -1.07 -2.76
C GLU A 412 -12.70 -0.40 -2.66
N THR A 413 -13.44 -0.31 -3.78
CA THR A 413 -14.84 0.12 -3.78
C THR A 413 -15.71 -0.78 -2.93
N VAL A 414 -15.65 -2.10 -3.12
CA VAL A 414 -16.42 -3.06 -2.30
C VAL A 414 -16.02 -2.96 -0.83
N ARG A 415 -14.73 -2.83 -0.52
CA ARG A 415 -14.26 -2.62 0.86
C ARG A 415 -14.84 -1.35 1.48
N ALA A 416 -14.87 -0.23 0.76
CA ALA A 416 -15.42 1.02 1.26
C ALA A 416 -16.92 0.92 1.55
N LEU A 417 -17.69 0.28 0.67
CA LEU A 417 -19.12 0.03 0.91
C LEU A 417 -19.34 -0.86 2.14
N GLY A 418 -18.54 -1.90 2.29
CA GLY A 418 -18.60 -2.79 3.45
C GLY A 418 -18.25 -2.09 4.76
N ARG A 419 -17.27 -1.16 4.74
CA ARG A 419 -16.95 -0.31 5.89
C ARG A 419 -18.10 0.63 6.22
N GLU A 420 -18.67 1.32 5.23
CA GLU A 420 -19.77 2.26 5.43
C GLU A 420 -21.02 1.58 6.05
N ASP A 421 -21.40 0.38 5.56
CA ASP A 421 -22.49 -0.41 6.15
C ASP A 421 -22.20 -0.75 7.62
N ILE A 422 -20.95 -1.06 7.96
CA ILE A 422 -20.56 -1.37 9.35
C ILE A 422 -20.53 -0.10 10.20
N ASP A 423 -19.96 1.00 9.72
CA ASP A 423 -19.91 2.27 10.43
C ASP A 423 -21.33 2.80 10.69
N GLN A 424 -22.26 2.66 9.74
CA GLN A 424 -23.67 2.99 9.94
C GLN A 424 -24.33 2.11 11.00
N ARG A 425 -24.08 0.80 10.98
CA ARG A 425 -24.57 -0.12 12.03
C ARG A 425 -24.02 0.23 13.41
N LEU A 426 -22.72 0.54 13.51
CA LEU A 426 -22.07 0.94 14.75
C LEU A 426 -22.64 2.27 15.29
N ARG A 427 -22.92 3.25 14.42
CA ARG A 427 -23.58 4.50 14.81
C ARG A 427 -25.03 4.28 15.27
N SER A 428 -25.73 3.29 14.72
CA SER A 428 -27.10 2.94 15.10
C SER A 428 -27.21 1.96 16.28
N GLY A 429 -26.10 1.33 16.68
CA GLY A 429 -26.02 0.32 17.74
C GLY A 429 -25.52 0.86 19.08
N ARG A 430 -25.57 0.02 20.13
CA ARG A 430 -24.92 0.31 21.43
C ARG A 430 -23.40 0.18 21.28
N GLN A 431 -22.65 1.25 21.56
CA GLN A 431 -21.19 1.17 21.64
C GLN A 431 -20.80 0.28 22.82
N ARG A 432 -20.12 -0.85 22.54
CA ARG A 432 -19.57 -1.73 23.58
C ARG A 432 -18.27 -1.14 24.11
N PRO A 433 -18.15 -0.90 25.43
CA PRO A 433 -16.87 -0.51 26.03
C PRO A 433 -15.83 -1.62 25.87
N ILE A 434 -14.63 -1.26 25.43
CA ILE A 434 -13.46 -2.13 25.28
C ILE A 434 -12.46 -1.73 26.37
N PRO A 435 -12.18 -2.59 27.36
CA PRO A 435 -11.14 -2.33 28.36
C PRO A 435 -9.78 -2.06 27.73
N ILE A 436 -8.98 -1.16 28.31
CA ILE A 436 -7.63 -0.84 27.82
C ILE A 436 -6.58 -1.38 28.77
N GLY A 437 -5.71 -2.25 28.25
CA GLY A 437 -4.52 -2.76 28.91
C GLY A 437 -3.26 -2.03 28.44
N VAL A 438 -2.62 -1.28 29.34
CA VAL A 438 -1.34 -0.62 29.06
C VAL A 438 -0.21 -1.58 29.38
N SER A 439 0.56 -1.93 28.35
CA SER A 439 1.67 -2.87 28.46
C SER A 439 2.98 -2.10 28.58
N ALA A 440 3.64 -2.23 29.73
CA ALA A 440 5.02 -1.79 29.88
C ALA A 440 5.98 -2.70 29.10
N HIS A 441 7.22 -2.27 28.93
CA HIS A 441 8.29 -3.08 28.36
C HIS A 441 8.40 -4.43 29.07
N HIS A 442 8.52 -5.48 28.27
CA HIS A 442 8.60 -6.84 28.79
C HIS A 442 9.31 -7.80 27.84
N VAL A 443 9.65 -8.97 28.37
CA VAL A 443 10.30 -10.05 27.62
C VAL A 443 9.48 -11.32 27.71
N HIS A 444 9.30 -11.97 26.57
CA HIS A 444 8.91 -13.36 26.49
C HIS A 444 10.15 -14.21 26.25
N LEU A 445 10.28 -15.34 26.96
CA LEU A 445 11.45 -16.20 26.88
C LEU A 445 11.08 -17.62 26.44
N THR A 446 12.02 -18.28 25.75
CA THR A 446 12.01 -19.72 25.55
C THR A 446 12.48 -20.44 26.82
N ARG A 447 12.13 -21.72 26.94
CA ARG A 447 12.66 -22.56 28.03
C ARG A 447 14.18 -22.49 28.15
N GLU A 448 14.87 -22.61 27.02
CA GLU A 448 16.34 -22.55 26.95
C GLU A 448 16.87 -21.22 27.49
N HIS A 449 16.28 -20.09 27.09
CA HIS A 449 16.74 -18.78 27.56
C HIS A 449 16.40 -18.53 29.03
N VAL A 450 15.30 -19.08 29.55
CA VAL A 450 15.03 -19.07 30.99
C VAL A 450 16.16 -19.78 31.74
N GLU A 451 16.58 -20.96 31.29
CA GLU A 451 17.65 -21.71 31.93
C GLU A 451 19.01 -21.00 31.82
N VAL A 452 19.29 -20.33 30.71
CA VAL A 452 20.52 -19.54 30.56
C VAL A 452 20.51 -18.33 31.51
N LEU A 453 19.43 -17.56 31.53
CA LEU A 453 19.38 -16.29 32.24
C LEU A 453 19.21 -16.45 33.76
N PHE A 454 18.53 -17.50 34.21
CA PHE A 454 18.17 -17.71 35.61
C PHE A 454 18.77 -18.98 36.24
N GLY A 455 19.39 -19.85 35.43
CA GLY A 455 20.10 -21.04 35.89
C GLY A 455 19.48 -22.36 35.40
N PRO A 456 20.27 -23.44 35.30
CA PRO A 456 19.79 -24.73 34.81
C PRO A 456 18.59 -25.26 35.60
N GLY A 457 17.54 -25.68 34.88
CA GLY A 457 16.32 -26.23 35.49
C GLY A 457 15.36 -25.20 36.08
N HIS A 458 15.66 -23.90 36.03
CA HIS A 458 14.79 -22.85 36.55
C HIS A 458 13.40 -22.89 35.89
N ARG A 459 12.37 -22.53 36.67
CA ARG A 459 10.98 -22.40 36.24
C ARG A 459 10.53 -20.97 36.52
N LEU A 460 9.88 -20.32 35.56
CA LEU A 460 9.33 -18.99 35.77
C LEU A 460 8.35 -18.98 36.93
N THR A 461 8.53 -18.02 37.84
CA THR A 461 7.73 -17.92 39.06
C THR A 461 6.59 -16.95 38.84
N GLN A 462 5.35 -17.41 38.97
CA GLN A 462 4.17 -16.56 38.78
C GLN A 462 4.08 -15.51 39.89
N LYS A 463 4.10 -14.23 39.51
CA LYS A 463 3.90 -13.10 40.42
C LYS A 463 2.45 -12.64 40.46
N ALA A 464 1.83 -12.45 39.30
CA ALA A 464 0.44 -12.03 39.17
C ALA A 464 -0.17 -12.50 37.84
N PRO A 465 -1.45 -12.91 37.81
CA PRO A 465 -2.14 -13.18 36.56
C PRO A 465 -2.28 -11.90 35.72
N LEU A 466 -2.21 -12.02 34.40
CA LEU A 466 -2.58 -10.96 33.48
C LEU A 466 -4.06 -11.07 33.11
N TYR A 467 -4.60 -10.03 32.45
CA TYR A 467 -6.01 -9.98 32.05
C TYR A 467 -6.37 -11.11 31.06
N GLN A 468 -5.47 -11.41 30.12
CA GLN A 468 -5.63 -12.52 29.19
C GLN A 468 -5.48 -13.89 29.88
N THR A 469 -6.38 -14.81 29.56
CA THR A 469 -6.48 -16.11 30.21
C THR A 469 -5.19 -16.93 30.03
N GLY A 470 -4.54 -17.29 31.13
CA GLY A 470 -3.36 -18.18 31.13
C GLY A 470 -2.01 -17.47 31.01
N GLU A 471 -1.99 -16.14 30.82
CA GLU A 471 -0.76 -15.34 30.84
C GLU A 471 -0.52 -14.75 32.25
N PHE A 472 0.75 -14.54 32.60
CA PHE A 472 1.13 -14.03 33.91
C PHE A 472 2.44 -13.24 33.89
N ALA A 473 2.52 -12.22 34.75
CA ALA A 473 3.78 -11.56 35.04
C ALA A 473 4.61 -12.45 35.99
N CYS A 474 5.91 -12.56 35.74
CA CYS A 474 6.81 -13.39 36.53
C CYS A 474 7.55 -12.56 37.61
N GLU A 475 8.12 -13.19 38.63
CA GLU A 475 9.01 -12.49 39.59
C GLU A 475 10.33 -12.08 38.94
N GLU A 476 10.74 -12.84 37.93
CA GLU A 476 11.94 -12.66 37.15
C GLU A 476 11.94 -11.35 36.35
N THR A 477 13.11 -10.72 36.31
CA THR A 477 13.40 -9.58 35.45
C THR A 477 14.76 -9.74 34.79
N VAL A 478 14.92 -9.12 33.63
CA VAL A 478 16.20 -9.02 32.92
C VAL A 478 16.52 -7.55 32.65
N ASP A 479 17.79 -7.22 32.46
CA ASP A 479 18.17 -5.93 31.89
C ASP A 479 18.33 -6.07 30.38
N LEU A 480 17.85 -5.06 29.66
CA LEU A 480 18.04 -4.90 28.22
C LEU A 480 19.23 -3.99 27.98
N VAL A 481 20.23 -4.46 27.23
CA VAL A 481 21.43 -3.67 26.90
C VAL A 481 21.55 -3.55 25.38
N GLY A 482 21.43 -2.31 24.89
CA GLY A 482 21.63 -1.94 23.50
C GLY A 482 22.95 -1.19 23.28
N PRO A 483 23.28 -0.82 22.02
CA PRO A 483 24.55 -0.15 21.69
C PRO A 483 24.78 1.19 22.39
N LYS A 484 23.70 1.91 22.71
CA LYS A 484 23.77 3.26 23.33
C LYS A 484 23.55 3.24 24.83
N GLY A 485 22.76 2.30 25.34
CA GLY A 485 22.32 2.34 26.73
C GLY A 485 21.58 1.09 27.17
N LYS A 486 20.94 1.17 28.35
CA LYS A 486 20.22 0.05 28.97
C LYS A 486 18.85 0.43 29.54
N VAL A 487 17.96 -0.55 29.59
CA VAL A 487 16.69 -0.51 30.32
C VAL A 487 16.74 -1.64 31.35
N GLU A 488 16.59 -1.29 32.62
CA GLU A 488 16.82 -2.23 33.73
C GLU A 488 15.50 -2.80 34.27
N ARG A 489 15.57 -4.00 34.83
CA ARG A 489 14.47 -4.68 35.52
C ARG A 489 13.22 -4.90 34.64
N VAL A 490 13.43 -5.21 33.37
CA VAL A 490 12.37 -5.53 32.42
C VAL A 490 11.72 -6.85 32.80
N ARG A 491 10.39 -6.85 32.90
CA ARG A 491 9.60 -7.96 33.41
C ARG A 491 9.59 -9.12 32.42
N VAL A 492 9.76 -10.35 32.91
CA VAL A 492 9.48 -11.55 32.11
C VAL A 492 7.98 -11.87 32.21
N LEU A 493 7.36 -12.17 31.07
CA LEU A 493 5.97 -12.65 31.00
C LEU A 493 5.92 -14.13 30.63
N GLY A 494 5.12 -14.88 31.39
CA GLY A 494 4.83 -16.28 31.19
C GLY A 494 3.46 -16.51 30.52
N PRO A 495 3.22 -17.71 29.97
CA PRO A 495 4.13 -18.86 29.96
C PRO A 495 5.30 -18.69 28.97
N GLU A 496 6.29 -19.58 29.07
CA GLU A 496 7.40 -19.68 28.12
C GLU A 496 6.88 -19.82 26.68
N ARG A 497 7.51 -19.13 25.74
CA ARG A 497 7.12 -19.12 24.31
C ARG A 497 8.10 -19.94 23.46
N LYS A 498 7.71 -20.19 22.20
CA LYS A 498 8.56 -20.88 21.21
C LYS A 498 9.74 -20.04 20.75
N GLN A 499 9.64 -18.72 20.87
CA GLN A 499 10.68 -17.76 20.51
C GLN A 499 10.76 -16.70 21.59
N SER A 500 11.97 -16.21 21.85
CA SER A 500 12.17 -15.09 22.76
C SER A 500 11.99 -13.78 22.03
N GLN A 501 11.36 -12.84 22.72
CA GLN A 501 10.95 -11.58 22.15
C GLN A 501 11.00 -10.51 23.22
N VAL A 502 11.39 -9.30 22.82
CA VAL A 502 11.39 -8.11 23.66
C VAL A 502 10.43 -7.10 23.05
N GLU A 503 9.46 -6.65 23.84
CA GLU A 503 8.54 -5.58 23.46
C GLU A 503 8.94 -4.32 24.23
N ILE A 504 9.25 -3.24 23.50
CA ILE A 504 9.68 -1.94 24.05
C ILE A 504 8.85 -0.80 23.47
N SER A 505 8.90 0.38 24.10
CA SER A 505 8.31 1.60 23.55
C SER A 505 9.28 2.34 22.60
N ARG A 506 8.75 3.29 21.82
CA ARG A 506 9.55 4.16 20.93
C ARG A 506 10.56 4.99 21.71
N THR A 507 10.23 5.41 22.92
CA THR A 507 11.15 6.15 23.79
C THR A 507 12.36 5.30 24.17
N GLU A 508 12.15 4.00 24.38
CA GLU A 508 13.19 3.06 24.81
C GLU A 508 14.11 2.63 23.67
N GLU A 509 13.57 2.53 22.46
CA GLU A 509 14.33 2.36 21.20
C GLU A 509 15.49 3.37 21.12
N PHE A 510 15.19 4.66 21.32
CA PHE A 510 16.20 5.73 21.34
C PHE A 510 17.17 5.64 22.53
N LYS A 511 16.74 5.12 23.68
CA LYS A 511 17.60 4.94 24.85
C LYS A 511 18.59 3.80 24.65
N LEU A 512 18.13 2.71 24.06
CA LEU A 512 18.90 1.50 23.78
C LEU A 512 19.82 1.71 22.56
N GLY A 513 19.46 2.60 21.63
CA GLY A 513 20.23 2.83 20.40
C GLY A 513 20.05 1.70 19.38
N ILE A 514 18.83 1.20 19.30
CA ILE A 514 18.37 0.20 18.32
C ILE A 514 17.19 0.81 17.57
N ASP A 515 16.95 0.44 16.32
CA ASP A 515 15.75 0.87 15.58
C ASP A 515 14.75 -0.29 15.51
N ALA A 516 13.85 -0.39 16.50
CA ALA A 516 12.89 -1.47 16.65
C ALA A 516 11.63 -1.23 15.79
N PRO A 517 11.30 -2.14 14.85
CA PRO A 517 10.13 -1.96 13.99
C PRO A 517 8.82 -2.19 14.75
N ILE A 518 7.72 -1.59 14.27
CA ILE A 518 6.37 -1.90 14.77
C ILE A 518 5.89 -3.19 14.15
N ARG A 519 5.72 -4.25 14.95
CA ARG A 519 5.36 -5.61 14.48
C ARG A 519 4.28 -6.24 15.34
N ASP A 520 3.60 -7.24 14.77
CA ASP A 520 2.69 -8.07 15.54
C ASP A 520 3.51 -8.97 16.49
N SER A 521 3.04 -9.21 17.71
CA SER A 521 3.74 -10.11 18.66
C SER A 521 3.94 -11.50 18.05
N GLY A 522 5.19 -11.98 18.02
CA GLY A 522 5.62 -13.20 17.32
C GLY A 522 6.12 -13.02 15.88
N ASP A 523 6.01 -11.83 15.28
CA ASP A 523 6.62 -11.50 13.97
C ASP A 523 8.01 -10.90 14.17
N LEU A 524 9.02 -11.78 14.25
CA LEU A 524 10.37 -11.44 14.71
C LEU A 524 11.43 -11.47 13.60
N ASP A 525 11.06 -11.83 12.37
CA ASP A 525 12.05 -11.99 11.29
C ASP A 525 12.63 -10.64 10.85
N GLY A 526 13.96 -10.58 10.71
CA GLY A 526 14.67 -9.36 10.35
C GLY A 526 14.60 -8.22 11.39
N THR A 527 14.10 -8.49 12.60
CA THR A 527 14.10 -7.52 13.70
C THR A 527 15.49 -7.39 14.33
N PRO A 528 15.83 -6.24 14.92
CA PRO A 528 17.11 -6.08 15.62
C PRO A 528 17.22 -7.02 16.83
N GLY A 529 18.46 -7.38 17.14
CA GLY A 529 18.83 -8.10 18.35
C GLY A 529 19.08 -7.17 19.54
N ILE A 530 19.31 -7.77 20.71
CA ILE A 530 19.66 -7.07 21.95
C ILE A 530 20.37 -8.02 22.92
N ILE A 531 21.06 -7.46 23.91
CA ILE A 531 21.65 -8.26 24.98
C ILE A 531 20.68 -8.30 26.15
N LEU A 532 20.33 -9.49 26.61
CA LEU A 532 19.60 -9.73 27.85
C LEU A 532 20.59 -10.06 28.97
N VAL A 533 20.48 -9.39 30.11
CA VAL A 533 21.29 -9.68 31.29
C VAL A 533 20.37 -10.22 32.38
N GLY A 534 20.54 -11.49 32.71
CA GLY A 534 19.89 -12.17 33.83
C GLY A 534 20.86 -12.34 35.01
N PRO A 535 20.37 -12.81 36.17
CA PRO A 535 21.22 -13.03 37.34
C PRO A 535 22.28 -14.12 37.14
N ALA A 536 22.04 -15.11 36.28
CA ALA A 536 22.97 -16.21 36.05
C ALA A 536 23.91 -15.98 34.85
N ALA A 537 23.44 -15.31 33.80
CA ALA A 537 24.23 -15.10 32.59
C ALA A 537 23.75 -13.89 31.77
N THR A 538 24.59 -13.52 30.80
CA THR A 538 24.25 -12.59 29.72
C THR A 538 23.99 -13.38 28.43
N LEU A 539 22.90 -13.06 27.75
CA LEU A 539 22.44 -13.74 26.54
C LEU A 539 22.28 -12.72 25.39
N PRO A 540 23.09 -12.81 24.32
CA PRO A 540 22.85 -12.02 23.12
C PRO A 540 21.72 -12.62 22.27
N LEU A 541 20.58 -11.94 22.20
CA LEU A 541 19.54 -12.21 21.21
C LEU A 541 19.96 -11.62 19.86
N ARG A 542 19.99 -12.45 18.82
CA ARG A 542 20.34 -11.99 17.46
C ARG A 542 19.21 -11.22 16.77
N GLN A 543 17.97 -11.47 17.18
CA GLN A 543 16.76 -10.82 16.72
C GLN A 543 15.69 -10.93 17.81
N GLY A 544 14.58 -10.22 17.66
CA GLY A 544 13.39 -10.37 18.50
C GLY A 544 12.96 -9.10 19.23
N VAL A 545 13.57 -7.94 18.97
CA VAL A 545 13.13 -6.67 19.56
C VAL A 545 12.16 -5.94 18.64
N ILE A 546 10.98 -5.62 19.18
CA ILE A 546 9.93 -4.90 18.45
C ILE A 546 9.31 -3.80 19.31
N CYS A 547 8.70 -2.83 18.64
CA CYS A 547 7.59 -2.07 19.21
C CYS A 547 6.30 -2.85 18.93
N ALA A 548 5.57 -3.25 19.98
CA ALA A 548 4.38 -4.05 19.79
C ALA A 548 3.30 -3.26 19.05
N ARG A 549 2.74 -3.81 17.98
CA ARG A 549 1.58 -3.21 17.33
C ARG A 549 0.38 -3.27 18.28
N ARG A 550 -0.24 -2.12 18.54
CA ARG A 550 -1.51 -2.05 19.26
C ARG A 550 -2.57 -2.97 18.66
N HIS A 551 -3.32 -3.65 19.51
CA HIS A 551 -4.27 -4.67 19.07
C HIS A 551 -5.40 -4.87 20.08
N ILE A 552 -6.50 -5.48 19.66
CA ILE A 552 -7.59 -5.90 20.52
C ILE A 552 -7.70 -7.42 20.47
N HIS A 553 -7.65 -8.04 21.64
CA HIS A 553 -8.05 -9.42 21.84
C HIS A 553 -9.57 -9.49 21.96
N MET A 554 -10.22 -10.48 21.32
CA MET A 554 -11.64 -10.77 21.51
C MET A 554 -11.96 -12.24 21.18
N SER A 555 -13.06 -12.74 21.71
CA SER A 555 -13.61 -14.07 21.36
C SER A 555 -14.44 -14.01 20.07
N PRO A 556 -14.72 -15.15 19.40
CA PRO A 556 -15.53 -15.16 18.18
C PRO A 556 -16.93 -14.57 18.36
N ALA A 557 -17.57 -14.79 19.51
CA ALA A 557 -18.90 -14.24 19.80
C ALA A 557 -18.89 -12.71 19.87
N GLU A 558 -17.83 -12.13 20.44
CA GLU A 558 -17.65 -10.67 20.55
C GLU A 558 -17.31 -10.06 19.18
N ALA A 559 -16.51 -10.77 18.38
CA ALA A 559 -16.23 -10.37 17.00
C ALA A 559 -17.51 -10.34 16.15
N GLU A 560 -18.36 -11.36 16.27
CA GLU A 560 -19.65 -11.43 15.59
C GLU A 560 -20.58 -10.30 16.03
N GLU A 561 -20.72 -10.06 17.34
CA GLU A 561 -21.52 -8.97 17.90
C GLU A 561 -21.10 -7.60 17.35
N LEU A 562 -19.79 -7.35 17.29
CA LEU A 562 -19.23 -6.10 16.79
C LEU A 562 -19.07 -6.05 15.26
N SER A 563 -19.51 -7.10 14.54
CA SER A 563 -19.31 -7.24 13.09
C SER A 563 -17.85 -7.14 12.62
N LEU A 564 -16.93 -7.55 13.49
CA LEU A 564 -15.48 -7.61 13.30
C LEU A 564 -15.02 -9.03 12.92
N ARG A 565 -13.81 -9.12 12.36
CA ARG A 565 -13.13 -10.37 11.99
C ARG A 565 -11.71 -10.40 12.53
N ASP A 566 -11.15 -11.61 12.65
CA ASP A 566 -9.71 -11.74 12.87
C ASP A 566 -8.95 -10.95 11.80
N ARG A 567 -7.90 -10.24 12.24
CA ARG A 567 -7.05 -9.38 11.42
C ARG A 567 -7.67 -8.07 10.93
N ASP A 568 -8.93 -7.76 11.25
CA ASP A 568 -9.45 -6.41 11.02
C ASP A 568 -8.54 -5.36 11.64
N VAL A 569 -8.41 -4.21 10.99
CA VAL A 569 -7.69 -3.06 11.53
C VAL A 569 -8.72 -1.97 11.76
N VAL A 570 -8.89 -1.56 13.00
CA VAL A 570 -9.96 -0.65 13.42
C VAL A 570 -9.42 0.68 13.91
N ARG A 571 -10.31 1.67 13.91
CA ARG A 571 -10.15 2.90 14.69
C ARG A 571 -10.91 2.74 15.99
N VAL A 572 -10.28 3.14 17.08
CA VAL A 572 -10.87 3.08 18.40
C VAL A 572 -10.72 4.43 19.06
N ARG A 573 -11.84 4.97 19.50
CA ARG A 573 -11.90 6.25 20.20
C ARG A 573 -11.74 5.99 21.69
N VAL A 574 -10.92 6.81 22.33
CA VAL A 574 -10.91 6.92 23.78
C VAL A 574 -11.31 8.34 24.13
N GLU A 575 -12.31 8.45 25.01
CA GLU A 575 -12.74 9.71 25.59
C GLU A 575 -12.08 9.89 26.96
N GLY A 576 -11.60 11.08 27.24
CA GLY A 576 -10.90 11.38 28.49
C GLY A 576 -10.44 12.83 28.54
N PRO A 577 -9.57 13.20 29.49
CA PRO A 577 -8.96 14.53 29.55
C PRO A 577 -8.29 14.93 28.24
N ARG A 578 -7.76 13.93 27.52
CA ARG A 578 -7.20 14.08 26.18
C ARG A 578 -7.77 13.04 25.21
N SER A 579 -8.98 13.32 24.72
CA SER A 579 -9.65 12.44 23.75
C SER A 579 -8.81 12.19 22.50
N LEU A 580 -8.71 10.93 22.09
CA LEU A 580 -7.87 10.50 20.97
C LEU A 580 -8.52 9.32 20.24
N THR A 581 -8.35 9.28 18.92
CA THR A 581 -8.71 8.11 18.11
C THR A 581 -7.44 7.37 17.71
N PHE A 582 -7.27 6.16 18.23
CA PHE A 582 -6.21 5.25 17.84
C PHE A 582 -6.58 4.58 16.52
N GLY A 583 -5.84 4.89 15.46
CA GLY A 583 -5.85 4.10 14.22
C GLY A 583 -4.93 2.88 14.31
N ASP A 584 -4.92 2.07 13.26
CA ASP A 584 -4.04 0.90 13.09
C ASP A 584 -4.16 -0.21 14.16
N VAL A 585 -5.29 -0.28 14.87
CA VAL A 585 -5.54 -1.28 15.93
C VAL A 585 -5.95 -2.63 15.32
N LEU A 586 -5.09 -3.64 15.46
CA LEU A 586 -5.34 -4.98 14.91
C LEU A 586 -6.31 -5.78 15.79
N ILE A 587 -7.34 -6.37 15.20
CA ILE A 587 -8.23 -7.34 15.86
C ILE A 587 -7.59 -8.73 15.81
N ARG A 588 -7.56 -9.40 16.96
CA ARG A 588 -7.11 -10.78 17.11
C ARG A 588 -8.23 -11.60 17.75
N VAL A 589 -8.72 -12.61 17.04
CA VAL A 589 -9.85 -13.44 17.47
C VAL A 589 -9.37 -14.84 17.83
N LYS A 590 -9.61 -15.26 19.09
CA LYS A 590 -9.41 -16.63 19.57
C LYS A 590 -10.36 -16.94 20.72
N ASP A 591 -10.74 -18.19 20.88
CA ASP A 591 -11.66 -18.62 21.97
C ASP A 591 -11.14 -18.30 23.37
N SER A 592 -9.82 -18.31 23.57
CA SER A 592 -9.17 -18.05 24.86
C SER A 592 -9.08 -16.56 25.22
N TYR A 593 -9.33 -15.67 24.26
CA TYR A 593 -9.15 -14.24 24.43
C TYR A 593 -10.31 -13.59 25.15
N ARG A 594 -9.96 -12.61 25.98
CA ARG A 594 -10.91 -11.70 26.63
C ARG A 594 -10.81 -10.33 25.98
N LEU A 595 -11.96 -9.66 25.83
CA LEU A 595 -12.04 -8.35 25.20
C LEU A 595 -11.14 -7.33 25.90
N GLU A 596 -10.05 -6.93 25.25
CA GLU A 596 -9.09 -5.96 25.77
C GLU A 596 -8.26 -5.34 24.64
N MET A 597 -8.10 -4.02 24.67
CA MET A 597 -7.21 -3.27 23.80
C MET A 597 -5.83 -3.13 24.46
N HIS A 598 -4.79 -3.63 23.80
CA HIS A 598 -3.41 -3.50 24.24
C HIS A 598 -2.72 -2.34 23.53
N ILE A 599 -2.13 -1.44 24.31
CA ILE A 599 -1.29 -0.32 23.86
C ILE A 599 -0.01 -0.26 24.71
N ASP A 600 1.02 0.40 24.20
CA ASP A 600 2.25 0.65 24.95
C ASP A 600 2.14 1.89 25.85
N THR A 601 3.17 2.12 26.67
CA THR A 601 3.23 3.25 27.61
C THR A 601 3.31 4.62 26.94
N ASP A 602 3.96 4.74 25.78
CA ASP A 602 4.07 6.00 25.05
C ASP A 602 2.70 6.39 24.46
N GLU A 603 1.99 5.40 23.93
CA GLU A 603 0.61 5.52 23.43
C GLU A 603 -0.37 5.89 24.55
N ALA A 604 -0.29 5.22 25.69
CA ALA A 604 -1.12 5.49 26.86
C ALA A 604 -0.88 6.92 27.39
N ASN A 605 0.39 7.32 27.52
CA ASN A 605 0.75 8.67 27.94
C ASN A 605 0.27 9.74 26.95
N ALA A 606 0.30 9.45 25.65
CA ALA A 606 -0.17 10.38 24.61
C ALA A 606 -1.67 10.68 24.69
N ALA A 607 -2.48 9.76 25.23
CA ALA A 607 -3.93 9.92 25.39
C ALA A 607 -4.37 10.09 26.87
N GLU A 608 -3.42 10.24 27.80
CA GLU A 608 -3.68 10.34 29.25
C GLU A 608 -4.57 9.19 29.78
N ILE A 609 -4.27 7.96 29.34
CA ILE A 609 -5.03 6.76 29.73
C ILE A 609 -4.82 6.46 31.21
N GLY A 610 -5.90 6.59 31.98
CA GLY A 610 -5.97 6.22 33.40
C GLY A 610 -6.56 4.83 33.63
N PRO A 611 -6.54 4.35 34.89
CA PRO A 611 -7.25 3.14 35.30
C PRO A 611 -8.74 3.26 34.96
N ASP A 612 -9.36 2.17 34.51
CA ASP A 612 -10.79 2.06 34.17
C ASP A 612 -11.25 2.80 32.91
N MET A 613 -10.36 3.50 32.20
CA MET A 613 -10.70 4.05 30.89
C MET A 613 -10.97 2.94 29.87
N VAL A 614 -12.04 3.13 29.12
CA VAL A 614 -12.48 2.21 28.08
C VAL A 614 -12.40 2.91 26.73
N ALA A 615 -12.16 2.10 25.71
CA ALA A 615 -12.18 2.51 24.33
C ALA A 615 -13.52 2.11 23.70
N THR A 616 -13.97 2.84 22.69
CA THR A 616 -15.14 2.47 21.89
C THR A 616 -14.74 2.36 20.43
N LEU A 617 -15.34 1.40 19.73
CA LEU A 617 -15.09 1.22 18.31
C LEU A 617 -15.61 2.44 17.53
N ASP A 618 -14.70 3.15 16.86
CA ASP A 618 -15.01 4.33 16.03
C ASP A 618 -15.36 3.92 14.59
N GLY A 619 -14.72 2.87 14.09
CA GLY A 619 -15.02 2.26 12.79
C GLY A 619 -13.92 1.32 12.30
N ILE A 620 -14.14 0.67 11.16
CA ILE A 620 -13.12 -0.21 10.55
C ILE A 620 -12.21 0.61 9.63
N GLN A 621 -10.90 0.61 9.88
CA GLN A 621 -9.92 1.30 9.04
C GLN A 621 -9.56 0.47 7.81
N SER A 622 -9.21 -0.80 8.02
CA SER A 622 -8.92 -1.74 6.96
C SER A 622 -9.33 -3.14 7.39
N ARG A 623 -9.55 -4.00 6.40
CA ARG A 623 -9.92 -5.39 6.64
C ARG A 623 -9.14 -6.24 5.66
N PRO A 624 -8.08 -6.94 6.09
CA PRO A 624 -7.32 -7.82 5.21
C PRO A 624 -8.27 -8.85 4.60
N GLY A 625 -7.92 -9.23 3.37
CA GLY A 625 -8.67 -10.21 2.64
C GLY A 625 -8.22 -11.59 3.07
#